data_AF-Q0MXB1-F1
#
_entry.id   AF-Q0MXB1-F1
#
_cell.length_a   1.000
_cell.length_b   1.000
_cell.length_c   1.000
_cell.angle_alpha   90.00
_cell.angle_beta   90.00
_cell.angle_gamma   90.00
#
_symmetry.space_group_name_H-M   'P 1'
#
loop_
_entity.id
_entity.type
_entity.pdbx_description
1 polymer ?
#
loop_
_entity_poly.entity_id
_entity_poly.type
_entity_poly.pdbx_seq_one_letter_code
_entity_poly.pdbx_strand_id
1 'polypeptide(L)' 'IKKRWGELRDFFKNDPLGQRLVALGNDLTAICQKLQLKIREVLKKCVKNLVEEKDDDSK' A
#
# COMPACT_ATOMS: atom_id res chain seq x y z
N ILE A 1 2.51 18.80 -25.93
CA ILE A 1 2.59 17.79 -24.84
C ILE A 1 3.06 18.42 -23.52
N LYS A 2 4.23 19.07 -23.44
CA LYS A 2 4.77 19.68 -22.19
C LYS A 2 3.80 20.62 -21.43
N LYS A 3 3.05 21.49 -22.11
CA LYS A 3 2.11 22.43 -21.46
C LYS A 3 0.99 21.71 -20.67
N ARG A 4 0.35 20.69 -21.25
CA ARG A 4 -0.73 19.94 -20.60
C ARG A 4 -0.30 19.19 -19.34
N TRP A 5 0.94 18.71 -19.30
CA TRP A 5 1.51 18.09 -18.09
C TRP A 5 1.76 19.13 -16.98
N GLY A 6 2.15 20.35 -17.35
CA GLY A 6 2.28 21.46 -16.42
C GLY A 6 0.94 21.86 -15.81
N GLU A 7 -0.09 22.03 -16.65
CA GLU A 7 -1.46 22.34 -16.22
C GLU A 7 -2.05 21.26 -15.31
N LEU A 8 -1.86 19.98 -15.65
CA LEU A 8 -2.32 18.87 -14.82
C LEU A 8 -1.61 18.84 -13.47
N ARG A 9 -0.28 19.05 -13.47
CA ARG A 9 0.48 19.12 -12.21
C ARG A 9 0.04 20.31 -11.36
N ASP A 10 -0.22 21.45 -11.99
CA ASP A 10 -0.64 22.66 -11.28
C ASP A 10 -2.08 22.52 -10.76
N PHE A 11 -2.96 21.77 -11.44
CA PHE A 11 -4.27 21.38 -10.92
C PHE A 11 -4.13 20.61 -9.61
N PHE A 12 -3.35 19.51 -9.57
CA PHE A 12 -3.19 18.74 -8.33
C PHE A 12 -2.49 19.51 -7.20
N LYS A 13 -1.70 20.55 -7.52
CA LYS A 13 -0.98 21.35 -6.53
C LYS A 13 -1.79 22.53 -5.98
N ASN A 14 -2.47 23.25 -6.86
CA ASN A 14 -3.02 24.57 -6.55
C ASN A 14 -4.55 24.61 -6.60
N ASP A 15 -5.21 23.67 -7.30
CA ASP A 15 -6.66 23.63 -7.37
C ASP A 15 -7.26 22.92 -6.13
N PRO A 16 -8.31 23.46 -5.49
CA PRO A 16 -8.94 22.83 -4.34
C PRO A 16 -9.47 21.41 -4.58
N LEU A 17 -10.00 21.12 -5.77
CA LEU A 17 -10.45 19.77 -6.14
C LEU A 17 -9.25 18.85 -6.35
N GLY A 18 -8.19 19.35 -7.00
CA GLY A 18 -6.93 18.65 -7.17
C GLY A 18 -6.32 18.22 -5.84
N GLN A 19 -6.28 19.13 -4.85
CA GLN A 19 -5.78 18.83 -3.51
C GLN A 19 -6.65 17.80 -2.77
N ARG A 20 -7.98 17.84 -2.94
CA ARG A 20 -8.88 16.80 -2.38
C ARG A 20 -8.61 15.42 -2.98
N LEU A 21 -8.32 15.35 -4.29
CA LEU A 21 -7.94 14.10 -4.94
C LEU A 21 -6.59 13.59 -4.43
N VAL A 22 -5.62 14.47 -4.19
CA VAL A 22 -4.34 14.10 -3.56
C VAL A 22 -4.56 13.55 -2.16
N ALA A 23 -5.40 14.20 -1.34
CA ALA A 23 -5.73 13.72 0.00
C ALA A 23 -6.37 12.33 -0.04
N LEU A 24 -7.35 12.11 -0.92
CA LEU A 24 -7.98 10.81 -1.11
C LEU A 24 -6.98 9.74 -1.55
N GLY A 25 -6.05 10.07 -2.45
CA GLY A 25 -4.98 9.17 -2.87
C GLY A 25 -4.03 8.78 -1.74
N ASN A 26 -3.72 9.73 -0.84
CA ASN A 26 -2.92 9.46 0.35
C ASN A 26 -3.66 8.54 1.33
N ASP A 27 -4.95 8.77 1.56
CA ASP A 27 -5.78 7.92 2.42
C ASP A 27 -5.85 6.49 1.87
N LEU A 28 -6.05 6.34 0.56
CA LEU A 28 -6.04 5.03 -0.10
C LEU A 28 -4.68 4.34 0.06
N THR A 29 -3.58 5.08 -0.12
CA THR A 29 -2.22 4.56 0.07
C THR A 29 -2.02 4.06 1.49
N ALA A 30 -2.48 4.79 2.50
CA ALA A 30 -2.40 4.37 3.90
C ALA A 30 -3.20 3.09 4.18
N ILE A 31 -4.39 2.94 3.57
CA ILE A 31 -5.19 1.71 3.66
C ILE A 31 -4.43 0.53 3.03
N CYS A 32 -3.87 0.72 1.84
CA CYS A 32 -3.07 -0.29 1.15
C CYS A 32 -1.85 -0.72 1.99
N GLN A 33 -1.14 0.22 2.62
CA GLN A 33 -0.01 -0.09 3.50
C GLN A 33 -0.43 -0.92 4.71
N LYS A 34 -1.55 -0.57 5.36
CA LYS A 34 -2.10 -1.36 6.48
C LYS A 34 -2.47 -2.77 6.03
N LEU A 35 -3.07 -2.91 4.85
CA LEU A 35 -3.41 -4.22 4.28
C LEU A 35 -2.15 -5.05 3.99
N GLN A 36 -1.12 -4.44 3.40
CA GLN A 36 0.17 -5.08 3.14
C GLN A 36 0.82 -5.62 4.41
N LEU A 37 0.77 -4.86 5.52
CA LEU A 37 1.30 -5.31 6.81
C LEU A 37 0.54 -6.54 7.33
N LYS A 38 -0.80 -6.52 7.30
CA LYS A 38 -1.61 -7.68 7.72
C LYS A 38 -1.31 -8.92 6.88
N ILE A 39 -1.20 -8.76 5.56
CA ILE A 39 -0.85 -9.86 4.66
C ILE A 39 0.53 -10.42 5.04
N ARG A 40 1.52 -9.56 5.28
CA ARG A 40 2.87 -9.97 5.67
C ARG A 40 2.87 -10.73 7.01
N GLU A 41 2.10 -10.27 8.00
CA GLU A 41 2.00 -10.95 9.29
C GLU A 41 1.37 -12.34 9.17
N VAL A 42 0.27 -12.45 8.42
CA VAL A 42 -0.39 -13.74 8.17
C VAL A 42 0.56 -14.68 7.45
N LEU A 43 1.22 -14.23 6.38
CA LEU A 43 2.20 -15.03 5.65
C LEU A 43 3.35 -15.48 6.55
N LYS A 44 3.90 -14.58 7.39
CA LYS A 44 4.95 -14.92 8.35
C LYS A 44 4.50 -16.00 9.32
N LYS A 45 3.26 -15.93 9.83
CA LYS A 45 2.69 -16.95 10.71
C LYS A 45 2.51 -18.29 10.00
N CYS A 46 1.96 -18.28 8.78
CA CYS A 46 1.81 -19.49 7.97
C CYS A 46 3.17 -20.17 7.72
N VAL A 47 4.18 -19.40 7.30
CA VAL A 47 5.53 -19.93 7.06
C VAL A 47 6.12 -20.50 8.35
N LYS A 48 5.97 -19.80 9.48
CA LYS A 48 6.47 -20.30 10.77
C LYS A 48 5.82 -21.62 11.16
N ASN A 49 4.49 -21.72 11.06
CA ASN A 49 3.77 -22.96 11.35
C ASN A 49 4.24 -24.12 10.45
N LEU A 50 4.46 -23.87 9.15
CA LEU A 50 4.96 -24.88 8.22
C LEU A 50 6.40 -25.34 8.53
N VAL A 51 7.22 -24.48 9.15
CA VAL A 51 8.58 -24.86 9.59
C VAL A 51 8.49 -25.69 10.87
N GLU A 52 7.68 -25.26 11.84
CA GLU A 52 7.53 -25.97 13.12
C GLU A 52 6.89 -27.36 12.95
N GLU A 53 5.90 -27.53 12.06
CA GLU A 53 5.31 -28.84 11.75
C GLU A 53 6.31 -29.83 11.14
N LYS A 54 7.34 -29.34 10.44
CA LYS A 54 8.37 -30.21 9.83
C LYS A 54 9.43 -30.69 10.81
N ASP A 55 9.64 -29.97 11.92
CA ASP A 55 10.61 -30.35 12.94
C ASP A 55 10.04 -31.40 13.91
N ASP A 56 8.72 -31.45 14.12
CA ASP A 56 8.07 -32.44 15.00
C ASP A 56 7.87 -33.81 14.31
N ASP A 57 7.72 -33.85 12.98
CA ASP A 57 7.53 -35.09 12.21
C ASP A 57 8.86 -35.83 11.91
N SER A 58 10.00 -35.29 12.37
CA SER A 58 11.34 -35.90 12.27
C SER A 58 11.88 -36.47 13.59
N LYS A 59 11.03 -36.70 14.59
CA LYS A 59 11.41 -37.23 15.90
C LYS A 59 11.02 -38.68 16.12
#